data_AF-A0A928CM33-F1
#
_entry.id   AF-A0A928CM33-F1
#
_cell.length_a   1.000
_cell.length_b   1.000
_cell.length_c   1.000
_cell.angle_alpha   90.00
_cell.angle_beta   90.00
_cell.angle_gamma   90.00
#
_symmetry.space_group_name_H-M   'P 1'
#
loop_
_entity.id
_entity.type
_entity.pdbx_description
1 polymer ?
#
loop_
_entity_poly.entity_id
_entity_poly.type
_entity_poly.pdbx_seq_one_letter_code
_entity_poly.pdbx_strand_id
1 'polypeptide(L)'
;MEDKEKLLFHHGGYRKLKSFQLAQLCFDITVRFVELYIPPKSRTTDQMVQAARSGVQNIAEGSVASATSKRTELKLTNVARASLEELRLDYEDYLRQHAITVWSKEHPLTQEFIRRRISSMENFRNFIQWAKLHDSAMSVKVRTCPLQSVIVANGALLLLDTTCYLLDRQLARLAADFENEGGFSERMCQRRTEKRKECNK
;
A
#
# COMPACT_ATOMS: atom_id res chain seq x y z
N MET A 1 25.75 25.64 -9.08
CA MET A 1 24.51 24.96 -8.63
C MET A 1 24.31 23.64 -9.37
N GLU A 2 24.65 23.56 -10.66
CA GLU A 2 24.72 22.33 -11.47
C GLU A 2 25.42 21.13 -10.81
N ASP A 3 26.50 21.37 -10.07
CA ASP A 3 27.28 20.28 -9.51
C ASP A 3 26.59 19.61 -8.30
N LYS A 4 25.68 20.30 -7.61
CA LYS A 4 24.85 19.71 -6.53
C LYS A 4 23.75 18.80 -7.09
N GLU A 5 23.21 19.12 -8.26
CA GLU A 5 22.18 18.32 -8.94
C GLU A 5 22.71 16.97 -9.45
N LYS A 6 23.99 16.89 -9.85
CA LYS A 6 24.61 15.60 -10.22
C LYS A 6 24.79 14.62 -9.05
N LEU A 7 24.69 15.09 -7.81
CA LEU A 7 25.00 14.29 -6.62
C LEU A 7 23.76 13.62 -6.01
N LEU A 8 22.61 14.30 -6.05
CA LEU A 8 21.35 13.79 -5.48
C LEU A 8 20.61 12.90 -6.48
N PHE A 9 19.94 11.87 -5.99
CA PHE A 9 19.03 11.06 -6.82
C PHE A 9 17.70 11.79 -7.02
N HIS A 10 16.92 11.43 -8.05
CA HIS A 10 15.53 11.88 -8.14
C HIS A 10 14.72 11.34 -6.95
N HIS A 11 13.94 12.21 -6.30
CA HIS A 11 13.26 11.89 -5.04
C HIS A 11 11.93 12.64 -4.89
N GLY A 12 11.11 12.23 -3.91
CA GLY A 12 9.87 12.92 -3.51
C GLY A 12 8.70 12.80 -4.50
N GLY A 13 8.84 11.98 -5.55
CA GLY A 13 7.83 11.75 -6.59
C GLY A 13 6.66 10.83 -6.19
N TYR A 14 6.56 10.43 -4.92
CA TYR A 14 5.63 9.39 -4.45
C TYR A 14 4.16 9.60 -4.82
N ARG A 15 3.68 10.84 -4.95
CA ARG A 15 2.29 11.12 -5.35
C ARG A 15 1.93 10.54 -6.73
N LYS A 16 2.92 10.29 -7.57
CA LYS A 16 2.75 9.69 -8.90
C LYS A 16 2.80 8.15 -8.86
N LEU A 17 3.22 7.54 -7.74
CA LEU A 17 3.29 6.09 -7.60
C LEU A 17 1.89 5.49 -7.44
N LYS A 18 1.61 4.43 -8.21
CA LYS A 18 0.36 3.68 -8.06
C LYS A 18 0.27 2.96 -6.72
N SER A 19 1.39 2.45 -6.20
CA SER A 19 1.46 1.88 -4.85
C SER A 19 1.03 2.89 -3.78
N PHE A 20 1.50 4.14 -3.87
CA PHE A 20 1.09 5.21 -2.95
C PHE A 20 -0.41 5.55 -3.07
N GLN A 21 -0.90 5.74 -4.31
CA GLN A 21 -2.31 6.09 -4.56
C GLN A 21 -3.26 5.01 -4.03
N LEU A 22 -2.96 3.73 -4.25
CA LEU A 22 -3.80 2.64 -3.77
C LEU A 22 -3.66 2.41 -2.26
N ALA A 23 -2.45 2.56 -1.69
CA ALA A 23 -2.27 2.50 -0.23
C ALA A 23 -3.08 3.61 0.47
N GLN A 24 -3.12 4.82 -0.10
CA GLN A 24 -3.94 5.92 0.41
C GLN A 24 -5.43 5.58 0.35
N LEU A 25 -5.88 4.94 -0.75
CA LEU A 25 -7.25 4.46 -0.85
C LEU A 25 -7.57 3.37 0.19
N CYS A 26 -6.65 2.42 0.43
CA CYS A 26 -6.79 1.44 1.50
C CYS A 26 -6.95 2.12 2.87
N PHE A 27 -6.16 3.18 3.14
CA PHE A 27 -6.27 3.96 4.38
C PHE A 27 -7.64 4.62 4.52
N ASP A 28 -8.11 5.33 3.48
CA ASP A 28 -9.40 6.02 3.50
C ASP A 28 -10.58 5.03 3.68
N ILE A 29 -10.50 3.87 3.04
CA ILE A 29 -11.48 2.79 3.20
C ILE A 29 -11.44 2.22 4.62
N THR A 30 -10.23 1.99 5.16
CA THR A 30 -10.04 1.42 6.50
C THR A 30 -10.63 2.32 7.58
N VAL A 31 -10.36 3.62 7.51
CA VAL A 31 -10.94 4.60 8.44
C VAL A 31 -12.47 4.52 8.44
N ARG A 32 -13.10 4.48 7.26
CA ARG A 32 -14.57 4.33 7.16
C ARG A 32 -15.07 2.97 7.62
N PHE A 33 -14.31 1.92 7.36
CA PHE A 33 -14.67 0.56 7.76
C PHE A 33 -14.71 0.43 9.28
N VAL A 34 -13.67 0.90 9.98
CA VAL A 34 -13.61 0.81 11.44
C VAL A 34 -14.64 1.71 12.11
N GLU A 35 -14.94 2.89 11.55
CA GLU A 35 -15.99 3.80 12.03
C GLU A 35 -17.39 3.15 11.99
N LEU A 36 -17.65 2.32 10.97
CA LEU A 36 -18.98 1.78 10.69
C LEU A 36 -19.21 0.37 11.26
N TYR A 37 -18.17 -0.46 11.31
CA TYR A 37 -18.33 -1.91 11.48
C TYR A 37 -17.53 -2.51 12.63
N ILE A 38 -16.69 -1.73 13.30
CA ILE A 38 -15.91 -2.17 14.46
C ILE A 38 -16.44 -1.44 15.70
N PRO A 39 -16.57 -2.12 16.86
CA PRO A 39 -17.01 -1.47 18.09
C PRO A 39 -16.14 -0.25 18.44
N PRO A 40 -16.74 0.88 18.84
CA PRO A 40 -15.99 2.08 19.17
C PRO A 40 -15.06 1.81 20.36
N LYS A 41 -13.86 2.42 20.33
CA LYS A 41 -12.80 2.24 21.35
C LYS A 41 -12.24 0.81 21.44
N SER A 42 -12.45 -0.03 20.43
CA SER A 42 -11.77 -1.32 20.32
C SER A 42 -10.30 -1.12 19.98
N ARG A 43 -9.42 -1.95 20.57
CA ARG A 43 -8.01 -2.03 20.18
C ARG A 43 -7.84 -2.34 18.69
N THR A 44 -8.77 -3.10 18.10
CA THR A 44 -8.78 -3.42 16.67
C THR A 44 -8.90 -2.17 15.80
N THR A 45 -9.68 -1.16 16.24
CA THR A 45 -9.81 0.12 15.52
C THR A 45 -8.45 0.80 15.39
N ASP A 46 -7.71 0.90 16.50
CA ASP A 46 -6.39 1.55 16.52
C ASP A 46 -5.37 0.77 15.70
N GLN A 47 -5.37 -0.56 15.79
CA GLN A 47 -4.45 -1.43 15.05
C GLN A 47 -4.64 -1.30 13.53
N MET A 48 -5.87 -1.43 13.03
CA MET A 48 -6.15 -1.33 11.60
C MET A 48 -5.81 0.06 11.05
N VAL A 49 -6.21 1.13 11.74
CA VAL A 49 -5.91 2.50 11.32
C VAL A 49 -4.42 2.77 11.33
N GLN A 50 -3.69 2.29 12.35
CA GLN A 50 -2.25 2.46 12.44
C GLN A 50 -1.51 1.69 11.35
N ALA A 51 -1.87 0.44 11.08
CA ALA A 51 -1.28 -0.38 10.02
C ALA A 51 -1.48 0.28 8.65
N ALA A 52 -2.72 0.71 8.35
CA ALA A 52 -3.03 1.42 7.12
C ALA A 52 -2.25 2.75 6.98
N ARG A 53 -2.18 3.55 8.05
CA ARG A 53 -1.44 4.81 8.07
C ARG A 53 0.06 4.58 7.87
N SER A 54 0.63 3.61 8.57
CA SER A 54 2.03 3.22 8.47
C SER A 54 2.39 2.83 7.03
N GLY A 55 1.52 2.08 6.35
CA GLY A 55 1.69 1.73 4.93
C GLY A 55 1.88 2.96 4.05
N VAL A 56 1.00 3.96 4.16
CA VAL A 56 1.05 5.18 3.35
C VAL A 56 2.27 6.04 3.68
N GLN A 57 2.54 6.24 4.98
CA GLN A 57 3.61 7.13 5.44
C GLN A 57 4.98 6.61 5.03
N ASN A 58 5.24 5.31 5.20
CA ASN A 58 6.54 4.73 4.87
C ASN A 58 6.85 4.79 3.36
N ILE A 59 5.84 4.72 2.47
CA ILE A 59 6.05 4.95 1.03
C ILE A 59 6.49 6.40 0.77
N ALA A 60 5.82 7.36 1.40
CA ALA A 60 6.15 8.78 1.25
C ALA A 60 7.53 9.12 1.82
N GLU A 61 7.81 8.67 3.05
CA GLU A 61 9.09 8.89 3.72
C GLU A 61 10.25 8.22 2.98
N GLY A 62 10.05 6.98 2.51
CA GLY A 62 11.02 6.27 1.68
C GLY A 62 11.38 7.05 0.43
N SER A 63 10.38 7.53 -0.30
CA SER A 63 10.58 8.31 -1.52
C SER A 63 11.23 9.68 -1.27
N VAL A 64 11.00 10.32 -0.12
CA VAL A 64 11.68 11.58 0.23
C VAL A 64 13.13 11.32 0.62
N ALA A 65 13.40 10.23 1.35
CA ALA A 65 14.75 9.86 1.79
C ALA A 65 15.65 9.36 0.65
N SER A 66 15.08 8.94 -0.49
CA SER A 66 15.84 8.42 -1.64
C SER A 66 16.86 9.41 -2.20
N ALA A 67 16.64 10.72 -1.97
CA ALA A 67 17.57 11.80 -2.31
C ALA A 67 19.01 11.50 -1.89
N THR A 68 19.15 10.94 -0.68
CA THR A 68 20.42 10.74 0.01
C THR A 68 20.64 9.29 0.42
N SER A 69 19.62 8.43 0.39
CA SER A 69 19.75 7.02 0.78
C SER A 69 18.72 6.10 0.10
N LYS A 70 19.14 5.46 -1.00
CA LYS A 70 18.42 4.33 -1.61
C LYS A 70 18.20 3.16 -0.62
N ARG A 71 19.15 2.94 0.30
CA ARG A 71 19.01 1.93 1.37
C ARG A 71 17.83 2.23 2.29
N THR A 72 17.64 3.50 2.64
CA THR A 72 16.51 3.94 3.47
C THR A 72 15.20 3.81 2.70
N GLU A 73 15.18 4.19 1.42
CA GLU A 73 14.00 4.01 0.56
C GLU A 73 13.56 2.54 0.49
N LEU A 74 14.49 1.62 0.26
CA LEU A 74 14.22 0.17 0.22
C LEU A 74 13.67 -0.31 1.57
N LYS A 75 14.31 0.09 2.68
CA LYS A 75 13.88 -0.28 4.03
C LYS A 75 12.46 0.20 4.32
N LEU A 76 12.16 1.48 4.09
CA LEU A 76 10.85 2.05 4.39
C LEU A 76 9.78 1.49 3.45
N THR A 77 10.08 1.28 2.17
CA THR A 77 9.16 0.59 1.25
C THR A 77 8.82 -0.83 1.75
N ASN A 78 9.79 -1.54 2.34
CA ASN A 78 9.56 -2.87 2.92
C ASN A 78 8.71 -2.80 4.20
N VAL A 79 8.92 -1.77 5.04
CA VAL A 79 8.05 -1.52 6.20
C VAL A 79 6.62 -1.24 5.74
N ALA A 80 6.43 -0.44 4.70
CA ALA A 80 5.11 -0.18 4.13
C ALA A 80 4.42 -1.48 3.68
N ARG A 81 5.15 -2.36 2.99
CA ARG A 81 4.65 -3.67 2.56
C ARG A 81 4.24 -4.55 3.74
N ALA A 82 5.03 -4.58 4.81
CA ALA A 82 4.72 -5.32 6.02
C ALA A 82 3.48 -4.76 6.73
N SER A 83 3.36 -3.44 6.87
CA SER A 83 2.17 -2.81 7.48
C SER A 83 0.88 -3.09 6.71
N LEU A 84 0.93 -3.19 5.38
CA LEU A 84 -0.25 -3.58 4.60
C LEU A 84 -0.55 -5.08 4.69
N GLU A 85 0.43 -5.92 5.00
CA GLU A 85 0.19 -7.34 5.33
C GLU A 85 -0.54 -7.47 6.66
N GLU A 86 -0.12 -6.72 7.68
CA GLU A 86 -0.81 -6.66 8.98
C GLU A 86 -2.26 -6.24 8.81
N LEU A 87 -2.51 -5.19 8.03
CA LEU A 87 -3.87 -4.75 7.72
C LEU A 87 -4.68 -5.83 6.97
N ARG A 88 -4.05 -6.61 6.08
CA ARG A 88 -4.71 -7.73 5.39
C ARG A 88 -5.19 -8.77 6.39
N LEU A 89 -4.33 -9.14 7.34
CA LEU A 89 -4.67 -10.09 8.41
C LEU A 89 -5.83 -9.57 9.28
N ASP A 90 -5.88 -8.28 9.59
CA ASP A 90 -7.01 -7.71 10.34
C ASP A 90 -8.36 -7.85 9.60
N TYR A 91 -8.37 -7.65 8.27
CA TYR A 91 -9.56 -7.86 7.45
C TYR A 91 -9.95 -9.34 7.33
N GLU A 92 -8.96 -10.23 7.18
CA GLU A 92 -9.19 -11.68 7.18
C GLU A 92 -9.75 -12.15 8.53
N ASP A 93 -9.23 -11.63 9.63
CA ASP A 93 -9.72 -11.91 10.98
C ASP A 93 -11.13 -11.39 11.19
N TYR A 94 -11.46 -10.19 10.69
CA TYR A 94 -12.83 -9.70 10.70
C TYR A 94 -13.78 -10.68 10.01
N LEU A 95 -13.46 -11.12 8.79
CA LEU A 95 -14.30 -12.06 8.04
C LEU A 95 -14.41 -13.41 8.77
N ARG A 96 -13.29 -13.95 9.23
CA ARG A 96 -13.21 -15.24 9.94
C ARG A 96 -14.02 -15.23 11.24
N GLN A 97 -13.91 -14.18 12.05
CA GLN A 97 -14.67 -14.03 13.30
C GLN A 97 -16.19 -13.95 13.07
N HIS A 98 -16.61 -13.51 11.88
CA HIS A 98 -18.02 -13.47 11.47
C HIS A 98 -18.46 -14.72 10.68
N ALA A 99 -17.60 -15.75 10.59
CA ALA A 99 -17.82 -16.97 9.80
C ALA A 99 -18.09 -16.70 8.31
N ILE A 100 -17.42 -15.69 7.76
CA ILE A 100 -17.49 -15.31 6.36
C ILE A 100 -16.19 -15.72 5.66
N THR A 101 -16.32 -16.34 4.48
CA THR A 101 -15.20 -16.72 3.65
C THR A 101 -14.69 -15.54 2.83
N VAL A 102 -13.37 -15.44 2.67
CA VAL A 102 -12.75 -14.56 1.68
C VAL A 102 -13.17 -14.99 0.28
N TRP A 103 -13.47 -14.04 -0.60
CA TRP A 103 -13.83 -14.33 -1.99
C TRP A 103 -12.67 -14.99 -2.74
N SER A 104 -12.95 -16.09 -3.43
CA SER A 104 -11.98 -16.69 -4.34
C SER A 104 -11.75 -15.83 -5.58
N LYS A 105 -10.76 -16.21 -6.39
CA LYS A 105 -10.49 -15.54 -7.68
C LYS A 105 -11.67 -15.68 -8.63
N GLU A 106 -12.36 -16.81 -8.62
CA GLU A 106 -13.49 -17.13 -9.50
C GLU A 106 -14.80 -16.49 -9.03
N HIS A 107 -14.81 -15.88 -7.84
CA HIS A 107 -16.00 -15.24 -7.30
C HIS A 107 -16.49 -14.11 -8.23
N PRO A 108 -17.78 -14.03 -8.58
CA PRO A 108 -18.29 -13.01 -9.50
C PRO A 108 -17.99 -11.57 -9.06
N LEU A 109 -18.05 -11.29 -7.75
CA LEU A 109 -17.71 -9.97 -7.23
C LEU A 109 -16.20 -9.67 -7.33
N THR A 110 -15.33 -10.67 -7.22
CA THR A 110 -13.89 -10.51 -7.45
C THR A 110 -13.62 -10.18 -8.91
N GLN A 111 -14.24 -10.91 -9.84
CA GLN A 111 -14.12 -10.65 -11.28
C GLN A 111 -14.60 -9.25 -11.65
N GLU A 112 -15.73 -8.82 -11.10
CA GLU A 112 -16.25 -7.47 -11.33
C GLU A 112 -15.33 -6.38 -10.74
N PHE A 113 -14.80 -6.60 -9.53
CA PHE A 113 -13.84 -5.67 -8.92
C PHE A 113 -12.61 -5.45 -9.81
N ILE A 114 -12.04 -6.54 -10.32
CA ILE A 114 -10.89 -6.52 -11.24
C ILE A 114 -11.27 -5.79 -12.53
N ARG A 115 -12.43 -6.10 -13.12
CA ARG A 115 -12.91 -5.48 -14.35
C ARG A 115 -13.04 -3.96 -14.23
N ARG A 116 -13.50 -3.47 -13.08
CA ARG A 116 -13.68 -2.02 -12.81
C ARG A 116 -12.37 -1.27 -12.56
N ARG A 117 -11.25 -1.96 -12.32
CA ARG A 117 -9.94 -1.37 -12.00
C ARG A 117 -10.07 -0.31 -10.90
N ILE A 118 -10.59 -0.72 -9.75
CA ILE A 118 -10.87 0.20 -8.65
C ILE A 118 -9.61 0.95 -8.22
N SER A 119 -9.67 2.29 -8.29
CA SER A 119 -8.54 3.17 -7.97
C SER A 119 -8.97 4.48 -7.33
N SER A 120 -10.23 4.61 -6.93
CA SER A 120 -10.77 5.78 -6.25
C SER A 120 -11.88 5.38 -5.27
N MET A 121 -12.15 6.24 -4.29
CA MET A 121 -13.23 6.04 -3.32
C MET A 121 -14.60 6.02 -4.01
N GLU A 122 -14.77 6.81 -5.08
CA GLU A 122 -16.00 6.80 -5.89
C GLU A 122 -16.20 5.46 -6.59
N ASN A 123 -15.16 4.94 -7.26
CA ASN A 123 -15.25 3.64 -7.93
C ASN A 123 -15.55 2.51 -6.93
N PHE A 124 -14.92 2.56 -5.74
CA PHE A 124 -15.14 1.60 -4.68
C PHE A 124 -16.58 1.66 -4.14
N ARG A 125 -17.13 2.85 -3.93
CA ARG A 125 -18.54 3.04 -3.55
C ARG A 125 -19.51 2.51 -4.61
N ASN A 126 -19.26 2.82 -5.88
CA ASN A 126 -20.08 2.34 -6.99
C ASN A 126 -20.02 0.81 -7.12
N PHE A 127 -18.86 0.20 -6.83
CA PHE A 127 -18.72 -1.24 -6.73
C PHE A 127 -19.57 -1.81 -5.58
N ILE A 128 -19.49 -1.25 -4.37
CA ILE A 128 -20.29 -1.72 -3.22
C ILE A 128 -21.79 -1.63 -3.53
N GLN A 129 -22.25 -0.53 -4.11
CA GLN A 129 -23.66 -0.37 -4.47
C GLN A 129 -24.11 -1.41 -5.48
N TRP A 130 -23.32 -1.65 -6.53
CA TRP A 130 -23.59 -2.69 -7.50
C TRP A 130 -23.59 -4.08 -6.86
N ALA A 131 -22.58 -4.38 -6.03
CA ALA A 131 -22.43 -5.67 -5.36
C ALA A 131 -23.64 -5.99 -4.49
N LYS A 132 -24.15 -5.01 -3.70
CA LYS A 132 -25.37 -5.20 -2.89
C LYS A 132 -26.60 -5.64 -3.69
N LEU A 133 -26.73 -5.19 -4.94
CA LEU A 133 -27.85 -5.54 -5.81
C LEU A 133 -27.69 -6.94 -6.43
N HIS A 134 -26.45 -7.42 -6.57
CA HIS A 134 -26.12 -8.66 -7.27
C HIS A 134 -25.67 -9.80 -6.34
N ASP A 135 -25.39 -9.50 -5.07
CA ASP A 135 -24.99 -10.46 -4.03
C ASP A 135 -26.19 -11.05 -3.27
N SER A 136 -27.39 -10.97 -3.85
CA SER A 136 -28.62 -11.54 -3.27
C SER A 136 -28.55 -13.07 -3.08
N ALA A 137 -27.56 -13.73 -3.72
CA ALA A 137 -27.29 -15.16 -3.61
C ALA A 137 -26.60 -15.57 -2.29
N MET A 138 -25.91 -14.66 -1.59
CA MET A 138 -25.45 -14.92 -0.21
C MET A 138 -26.54 -14.55 0.81
N SER A 139 -27.68 -15.23 0.72
CA SER A 139 -28.59 -15.43 1.86
C SER A 139 -27.99 -16.39 2.91
N VAL A 140 -26.66 -16.39 3.07
CA VAL A 140 -26.06 -16.83 4.32
C VAL A 140 -26.67 -15.89 5.34
N LYS A 141 -27.40 -16.44 6.30
CA LYS A 141 -27.86 -15.71 7.48
C LYS A 141 -26.63 -15.08 8.13
N VAL A 142 -26.23 -13.88 7.69
CA VAL A 142 -25.22 -13.05 8.34
C VAL A 142 -25.91 -12.51 9.60
N ARG A 143 -26.17 -13.41 10.54
CA ARG A 143 -26.78 -13.09 11.83
C ARG A 143 -25.81 -12.32 12.73
N THR A 144 -24.54 -12.23 12.32
CA THR A 144 -23.43 -11.70 13.11
C THR A 144 -22.91 -10.34 12.62
N CYS A 145 -23.11 -9.93 11.36
CA CYS A 145 -22.71 -8.60 10.85
C CYS A 145 -23.53 -8.10 9.64
N PRO A 146 -23.42 -6.80 9.27
CA PRO A 146 -24.11 -6.26 8.09
C PRO A 146 -23.52 -6.78 6.76
N LEU A 147 -24.36 -7.11 5.77
CA LEU A 147 -23.90 -7.51 4.42
C LEU A 147 -22.89 -6.54 3.80
N GLN A 148 -23.09 -5.23 4.00
CA GLN A 148 -22.17 -4.23 3.48
C GLN A 148 -20.75 -4.38 4.05
N SER A 149 -20.59 -4.77 5.32
CA SER A 149 -19.26 -4.92 5.90
C SER A 149 -18.50 -6.09 5.25
N VAL A 150 -19.21 -7.17 4.89
CA VAL A 150 -18.65 -8.30 4.14
C VAL A 150 -18.13 -7.88 2.77
N ILE A 151 -18.93 -7.11 2.02
CA ILE A 151 -18.56 -6.60 0.69
C ILE A 151 -17.37 -5.64 0.80
N VAL A 152 -17.38 -4.73 1.78
CA VAL A 152 -16.29 -3.78 2.00
C VAL A 152 -15.00 -4.48 2.41
N ALA A 153 -15.06 -5.44 3.34
CA ALA A 153 -13.89 -6.17 3.81
C ALA A 153 -13.24 -6.98 2.68
N ASN A 154 -14.03 -7.74 1.92
CA ASN A 154 -13.49 -8.47 0.75
C ASN A 154 -12.98 -7.52 -0.34
N GLY A 155 -13.68 -6.41 -0.62
CA GLY A 155 -13.20 -5.40 -1.55
C GLY A 155 -11.88 -4.75 -1.10
N ALA A 156 -11.71 -4.54 0.20
CA ALA A 156 -10.47 -4.02 0.77
C ALA A 156 -9.31 -5.03 0.63
N LEU A 157 -9.57 -6.33 0.85
CA LEU A 157 -8.58 -7.39 0.61
C LEU A 157 -8.10 -7.40 -0.84
N LEU A 158 -9.01 -7.32 -1.83
CA LEU A 158 -8.64 -7.25 -3.25
C LEU A 158 -7.80 -6.01 -3.59
N LEU A 159 -8.11 -4.88 -2.96
CA LEU A 159 -7.33 -3.65 -3.12
C LEU A 159 -5.94 -3.79 -2.48
N LEU A 160 -5.86 -4.42 -1.30
CA LEU A 160 -4.60 -4.69 -0.60
C LEU A 160 -3.72 -5.64 -1.40
N ASP A 161 -4.27 -6.72 -1.97
CA ASP A 161 -3.52 -7.63 -2.84
C ASP A 161 -2.89 -6.88 -4.02
N THR A 162 -3.67 -6.00 -4.67
CA THR A 162 -3.17 -5.17 -5.77
C THR A 162 -2.07 -4.21 -5.29
N THR A 163 -2.24 -3.60 -4.12
CA THR A 163 -1.29 -2.63 -3.56
C THR A 163 0.02 -3.31 -3.14
N CYS A 164 -0.07 -4.44 -2.46
CA CYS A 164 1.06 -5.27 -2.05
C CYS A 164 1.85 -5.76 -3.25
N TYR A 165 1.18 -6.24 -4.31
CA TYR A 165 1.84 -6.62 -5.55
C TYR A 165 2.63 -5.45 -6.18
N LEU A 166 2.08 -4.24 -6.18
CA LEU A 166 2.82 -3.06 -6.68
C LEU A 166 4.02 -2.71 -5.81
N LEU A 167 3.92 -2.87 -4.49
CA LEU A 167 5.04 -2.67 -3.56
C LEU A 167 6.14 -3.71 -3.75
N ASP A 168 5.78 -4.98 -3.96
CA ASP A 168 6.74 -6.05 -4.23
C ASP A 168 7.54 -5.77 -5.51
N ARG A 169 6.86 -5.30 -6.57
CA ARG A 169 7.53 -4.85 -7.81
C ARG A 169 8.40 -3.62 -7.60
N GLN A 170 7.95 -2.67 -6.77
CA GLN A 170 8.72 -1.49 -6.43
C GLN A 170 10.00 -1.88 -5.66
N LEU A 171 9.90 -2.77 -4.68
CA LEU A 171 11.04 -3.31 -3.93
C LEU A 171 12.05 -4.01 -4.83
N ALA A 172 11.57 -4.88 -5.73
CA ALA A 172 12.43 -5.56 -6.69
C ALA A 172 13.18 -4.57 -7.58
N ARG A 173 12.52 -3.49 -8.02
CA ARG A 173 13.17 -2.45 -8.82
C ARG A 173 14.20 -1.66 -8.02
N LEU A 174 13.85 -1.24 -6.81
CA LEU A 174 14.77 -0.50 -5.92
C LEU A 174 16.01 -1.33 -5.57
N ALA A 175 15.87 -2.64 -5.36
CA ALA A 175 16.98 -3.55 -5.13
C ALA A 175 17.91 -3.61 -6.35
N ALA A 176 17.36 -3.81 -7.55
CA ALA A 176 18.14 -3.81 -8.79
C ALA A 176 18.84 -2.47 -9.05
N ASP A 177 18.19 -1.34 -8.77
CA ASP A 177 18.79 -0.01 -8.93
C ASP A 177 19.88 0.28 -7.89
N PHE A 178 19.81 -0.36 -6.72
CA PHE A 178 20.86 -0.27 -5.70
C PHE A 178 22.09 -1.10 -6.10
N GLU A 179 21.89 -2.31 -6.62
CA GLU A 179 22.98 -3.17 -7.11
C GLU A 179 23.75 -2.56 -8.28
N ASN A 180 23.05 -1.91 -9.23
CA ASN A 180 23.68 -1.38 -10.44
C ASN A 180 24.33 0.00 -10.26
N GLU A 181 23.74 0.89 -9.46
CA GLU A 181 24.19 2.29 -9.38
C GLU A 181 24.99 2.62 -8.11
N GLY A 182 25.04 1.70 -7.15
CA GLY A 182 25.68 1.92 -5.86
C GLY A 182 24.95 2.92 -4.96
N GLY A 183 25.55 3.18 -3.81
CA GLY A 183 25.03 4.09 -2.78
C GLY A 183 25.47 5.55 -2.94
N PHE A 184 24.76 6.47 -2.26
CA PHE A 184 25.17 7.88 -2.18
C PHE A 184 26.59 8.06 -1.60
N SER A 185 26.94 7.27 -0.59
CA SER A 185 28.28 7.27 0.02
C SER A 185 29.38 6.86 -0.96
N GLU A 186 29.08 5.92 -1.87
CA GLU A 186 30.01 5.47 -2.90
C GLU A 186 30.24 6.56 -3.94
N ARG A 187 29.17 7.21 -4.41
CA ARG A 187 29.26 8.39 -5.30
C ARG A 187 30.06 9.52 -4.66
N MET A 188 29.85 9.79 -3.38
CA MET A 188 30.61 10.79 -2.62
C MET A 188 32.10 10.43 -2.49
N CYS A 189 32.42 9.16 -2.28
CA CYS A 189 33.80 8.67 -2.22
C CYS A 189 34.51 8.81 -3.57
N GLN A 190 33.84 8.40 -4.65
CA GLN A 190 34.33 8.55 -6.02
C GLN A 190 34.61 10.03 -6.33
N ARG A 191 33.66 10.93 -6.05
CA ARG A 191 33.83 12.35 -6.33
C ARG A 191 34.92 13.01 -5.50
N ARG A 192 35.10 12.61 -4.23
CA ARG A 192 36.25 13.04 -3.40
C ARG A 192 37.57 12.62 -4.03
N THR A 193 37.61 11.43 -4.63
CA THR A 193 38.81 10.89 -5.27
C THR A 193 39.12 11.63 -6.58
N GLU A 194 38.11 11.93 -7.39
CA GLU A 194 38.23 12.72 -8.62
C GLU A 194 38.74 14.14 -8.33
N LYS A 195 38.12 14.85 -7.37
CA LYS A 195 38.58 16.19 -6.96
C LYS A 195 40.03 16.22 -6.49
N ARG A 196 40.47 15.19 -5.75
CA ARG A 196 41.87 15.08 -5.31
C ARG A 196 42.82 14.90 -6.49
N LYS A 197 42.42 14.18 -7.55
CA LYS A 197 43.21 14.02 -8.78
C LYS A 197 43.27 15.31 -9.59
N GLU A 198 42.21 16.12 -9.58
CA GLU A 198 42.18 17.44 -10.25
C GLU A 198 43.06 18.48 -9.54
N CYS A 199 43.04 18.53 -8.20
CA CYS A 199 43.89 19.46 -7.45
C CYS A 199 45.40 19.11 -7.47
N ASN A 200 45.75 17.88 -7.85
CA ASN A 200 47.15 17.42 -7.94
C ASN A 200 47.71 17.51 -9.38
N LYS A 201 46.99 18.13 -10.31
CA LYS A 201 47.45 18.48 -11.66
C LYS A 201 47.77 19.96 -11.74
#